data_AF-B0K8S9-F1
#
_entry.id   AF-B0K8S9-F1
#
_cell.length_a   1.000
_cell.length_b   1.000
_cell.length_c   1.000
_cell.angle_alpha   90.00
_cell.angle_beta   90.00
_cell.angle_gamma   90.00
#
_symmetry.space_group_name_H-M   'P 1'
#
loop_
_entity.id
_entity.type
_entity.pdbx_description
1 polymer ?
#
loop_
_entity_poly.entity_id
_entity_poly.type
_entity_poly.pdbx_seq_one_letter_code
_entity_poly.pdbx_strand_id
1 'polypeptide(L)'
;MLFNLRKKYFIILAFLIFLLFLMSGCNFYTSTDIPTKGALSEEKKDIKTITITAVGDIMVHMPQAKSAIKPDGSYDFTPHFEEVREYIKDSDIAICNLETTISTPVKGYTGYPRFRSPEEIIPAIKYTGFNVVITANNHSLDNLEFGVVNTLNALDKYGLFHAGTYRNEEESKKILIIDKKGIKVAILAYTFGTNGMEVHIDRGKLKYMVNYIEEEKILKDINRAKEEGADIVILYLHWGMEYARTVDEERKTLTDKLFRAGADIILGTHPHVIQPMEKKKITTDDGEEKEVFVAYSLGNFISNQRDRYQDSGVIVNITITKKNDKTSITEVSYVPTWVRVFKKEGKTQYRILPVGKFLNCEELSSTELERIREVWQETTDIVGSDGIKIKD
;
A
#
# COMPACT_ATOMS: atom_id res chain seq x y z
N MET A 1 85.97 64.50 -20.59
CA MET A 1 84.61 64.15 -21.03
C MET A 1 84.38 62.64 -20.86
N LEU A 2 84.56 62.13 -19.64
CA LEU A 2 84.63 60.68 -19.33
C LEU A 2 84.00 60.36 -17.95
N PHE A 3 83.16 61.26 -17.42
CA PHE A 3 82.56 61.15 -16.09
C PHE A 3 81.04 60.95 -16.09
N ASN A 4 80.38 60.89 -17.25
CA ASN A 4 78.91 60.80 -17.37
C ASN A 4 78.36 59.50 -17.98
N LEU A 5 79.20 58.51 -18.33
CA LEU A 5 78.74 57.18 -18.74
C LEU A 5 78.68 56.14 -17.60
N ARG A 6 79.37 56.34 -16.47
CA ARG A 6 79.35 55.38 -15.34
C ARG A 6 78.10 55.49 -14.43
N LYS A 7 77.36 56.60 -14.46
CA LYS A 7 76.14 56.80 -13.63
C LYS A 7 74.87 56.14 -14.22
N LYS A 8 74.78 55.96 -15.54
CA LYS A 8 73.60 55.37 -16.20
C LYS A 8 73.55 53.84 -16.10
N TYR A 9 74.69 53.14 -16.00
CA TYR A 9 74.71 51.68 -15.81
C TYR A 9 74.47 51.25 -14.36
N PHE A 10 74.76 52.12 -13.38
CA PHE A 10 74.51 51.82 -11.95
C PHE A 10 73.02 51.80 -11.59
N ILE A 11 72.20 52.63 -12.24
CA ILE A 11 70.75 52.71 -11.98
C ILE A 11 70.00 51.51 -12.61
N ILE A 12 70.47 51.00 -13.76
CA ILE A 12 69.86 49.84 -14.43
C ILE A 12 70.24 48.52 -13.73
N LEU A 13 71.45 48.41 -13.17
CA LEU A 13 71.87 47.22 -12.41
C LEU A 13 71.18 47.14 -11.02
N ALA A 14 70.91 48.29 -10.37
CA ALA A 14 70.20 48.35 -9.10
C ALA A 14 68.71 47.95 -9.21
N PHE A 15 68.06 48.21 -10.36
CA PHE A 15 66.65 47.85 -10.58
C PHE A 15 66.45 46.35 -10.90
N LEU A 16 67.42 45.71 -11.55
CA LEU A 16 67.40 44.27 -11.85
C LEU A 16 67.69 43.39 -10.63
N ILE A 17 68.51 43.85 -9.67
CA ILE A 17 68.76 43.13 -8.41
C ILE A 17 67.56 43.24 -7.45
N PHE A 18 66.78 44.34 -7.51
CA PHE A 18 65.58 44.51 -6.69
C PHE A 18 64.41 43.61 -7.15
N LEU A 19 64.29 43.31 -8.46
CA LEU A 19 63.26 42.39 -8.96
C LEU A 19 63.57 40.90 -8.69
N LEU A 20 64.86 40.54 -8.54
CA LEU A 20 65.28 39.17 -8.20
C LEU A 20 65.13 38.84 -6.71
N PHE A 21 65.00 39.84 -5.83
CA PHE A 21 64.78 39.63 -4.39
C PHE A 21 63.30 39.49 -3.99
N LEU A 22 62.35 39.67 -4.92
CA LEU A 22 60.92 39.42 -4.67
C LEU A 22 60.49 37.97 -4.97
N MET A 23 61.38 37.11 -5.48
CA MET A 23 61.08 35.72 -5.82
C MET A 23 61.88 34.64 -5.06
N SER A 24 62.60 34.96 -3.98
CA SER A 24 63.28 33.94 -3.16
C SER A 24 63.47 34.42 -1.73
N GLY A 25 62.54 34.05 -0.84
CA GLY A 25 62.59 34.43 0.56
C GLY A 25 61.46 33.83 1.38
N CYS A 26 61.39 32.50 1.43
CA CYS A 26 60.69 31.77 2.50
C CYS A 26 61.15 32.29 3.87
N ASN A 27 60.21 32.46 4.80
CA ASN A 27 60.49 32.05 6.17
C ASN A 27 59.21 31.66 6.92
N PHE A 28 59.11 30.35 7.14
CA PHE A 28 58.82 29.72 8.43
C PHE A 28 58.02 30.56 9.42
N TYR A 29 56.70 30.45 9.32
CA TYR A 29 55.88 30.25 10.51
C TYR A 29 55.55 28.77 10.56
N THR A 30 56.02 28.13 11.62
CA THR A 30 55.58 26.80 12.05
C THR A 30 54.07 26.88 12.34
N SER A 31 53.24 26.67 11.32
CA SER A 31 51.90 26.18 11.56
C SER A 31 52.06 24.73 11.97
N THR A 32 51.83 24.46 13.25
CA THR A 32 51.43 23.12 13.69
C THR A 32 50.48 22.55 12.64
N ASP A 33 50.84 21.41 12.06
CA ASP A 33 49.93 20.56 11.30
C ASP A 33 48.78 20.20 12.23
N ILE A 34 47.76 21.06 12.27
CA ILE A 34 46.42 20.62 12.58
C ILE A 34 46.07 19.78 11.37
N PRO A 35 45.83 18.47 11.50
CA PRO A 35 45.31 17.71 10.39
C PRO A 35 44.03 18.42 9.99
N THR A 36 44.04 19.10 8.84
CA THR A 36 42.82 19.47 8.15
C THR A 36 42.10 18.15 7.97
N LYS A 37 41.13 17.91 8.87
CA LYS A 37 40.10 16.89 8.71
C LYS A 37 39.74 16.99 7.25
N GLY A 38 40.10 15.97 6.48
CA GLY A 38 39.59 15.83 5.13
C GLY A 38 38.11 16.13 5.26
N ALA A 39 37.63 17.10 4.49
CA ALA A 39 36.21 17.24 4.30
C ALA A 39 35.79 15.87 3.78
N LEU A 40 35.28 15.03 4.69
CA LEU A 40 34.54 13.84 4.37
C LEU A 40 33.51 14.40 3.39
N SER A 41 33.68 14.07 2.12
CA SER A 41 32.58 14.22 1.18
C SER A 41 31.43 13.54 1.89
N GLU A 42 30.43 14.31 2.33
CA GLU A 42 29.19 13.73 2.77
C GLU A 42 28.74 12.89 1.60
N GLU A 43 28.90 11.57 1.69
CA GLU A 43 28.24 10.65 0.78
C GLU A 43 26.80 11.12 0.78
N LYS A 44 26.32 11.61 -0.38
CA LYS A 44 24.91 11.86 -0.58
C LYS A 44 24.23 10.54 -0.25
N LYS A 45 23.65 10.43 0.94
CA LYS A 45 22.91 9.25 1.37
C LYS A 45 21.81 9.08 0.32
N ASP A 46 21.90 8.02 -0.49
CA ASP A 46 20.83 7.66 -1.42
C ASP A 46 19.67 7.15 -0.57
N ILE A 47 18.79 8.08 -0.21
CA ILE A 47 17.59 7.83 0.58
C ILE A 47 16.41 7.89 -0.39
N LYS A 48 15.75 6.76 -0.57
CA LYS A 48 14.54 6.62 -1.36
C LYS A 48 13.38 6.32 -0.42
N THR A 49 12.23 6.93 -0.68
CA THR A 49 11.02 6.72 0.12
C THR A 49 9.82 6.52 -0.79
N ILE A 50 9.03 5.48 -0.48
CA ILE A 50 7.72 5.24 -1.10
C ILE A 50 6.64 5.17 -0.03
N THR A 51 5.40 5.49 -0.42
CA THR A 51 4.21 5.31 0.40
C THR A 51 3.31 4.22 -0.17
N ILE A 52 3.00 3.23 0.66
CA ILE A 52 2.09 2.13 0.35
C ILE A 52 0.80 2.37 1.13
N THR A 53 -0.33 2.45 0.43
CA THR A 53 -1.66 2.58 1.03
C THR A 53 -2.45 1.31 0.79
N ALA A 54 -3.16 0.83 1.81
CA ALA A 54 -4.00 -0.34 1.73
C ALA A 54 -5.36 -0.10 2.39
N VAL A 55 -6.40 -0.65 1.78
CA VAL A 55 -7.77 -0.67 2.32
C VAL A 55 -8.31 -2.08 2.31
N GLY A 56 -9.37 -2.31 3.07
CA GLY A 56 -10.06 -3.59 3.12
C GLY A 56 -11.06 -3.80 1.99
N ASP A 57 -12.21 -4.38 2.33
CA ASP A 57 -13.09 -5.02 1.36
C ASP A 57 -13.91 -4.00 0.54
N ILE A 58 -13.80 -4.09 -0.78
CA ILE A 58 -14.69 -3.42 -1.74
C ILE A 58 -15.71 -4.43 -2.24
N MET A 59 -16.91 -4.34 -1.68
CA MET A 59 -18.06 -5.15 -2.08
C MET A 59 -19.13 -4.29 -2.72
N VAL A 60 -19.88 -4.87 -3.66
CA VAL A 60 -21.01 -4.20 -4.31
C VAL A 60 -22.28 -5.01 -4.09
N HIS A 61 -23.02 -4.66 -3.03
CA HIS A 61 -24.36 -5.19 -2.81
C HIS A 61 -25.36 -4.54 -3.78
N MET A 62 -26.50 -5.20 -4.02
CA MET A 62 -27.53 -4.66 -4.93
C MET A 62 -28.00 -3.24 -4.60
N PRO A 63 -28.16 -2.82 -3.33
CA PRO A 63 -28.44 -1.42 -3.02
C PRO A 63 -27.37 -0.44 -3.51
N GLN A 64 -26.08 -0.78 -3.40
CA GLN A 64 -24.97 0.03 -3.91
C GLN A 64 -25.01 0.07 -5.45
N ALA A 65 -25.14 -1.08 -6.11
CA ALA A 65 -25.26 -1.14 -7.57
C ALA A 65 -26.43 -0.28 -8.09
N LYS A 66 -27.59 -0.33 -7.43
CA LYS A 66 -28.75 0.50 -7.78
C LYS A 66 -28.50 1.99 -7.55
N SER A 67 -27.76 2.35 -6.50
CA SER A 67 -27.42 3.75 -6.21
C SER A 67 -26.49 4.38 -7.25
N ALA A 68 -25.71 3.54 -7.94
CA ALA A 68 -24.78 3.96 -8.99
C ALA A 68 -25.43 4.10 -10.37
N ILE A 69 -26.72 3.77 -10.55
CA ILE A 69 -27.39 3.86 -11.86
C ILE A 69 -27.58 5.33 -12.27
N LYS A 70 -27.03 5.69 -13.42
CA LYS A 70 -27.21 6.98 -14.10
C LYS A 70 -28.54 7.02 -14.88
N PRO A 71 -29.02 8.22 -15.27
CA PRO A 71 -30.26 8.36 -16.04
C PRO A 71 -30.26 7.60 -17.39
N ASP A 72 -29.10 7.37 -17.99
CA ASP A 72 -28.92 6.62 -19.24
C ASP A 72 -28.89 5.09 -19.04
N GLY A 73 -29.02 4.60 -17.80
CA GLY A 73 -28.98 3.19 -17.44
C GLY A 73 -27.58 2.59 -17.24
N SER A 74 -26.51 3.36 -17.49
CA SER A 74 -25.14 2.94 -17.16
C SER A 74 -24.81 3.22 -15.68
N TYR A 75 -23.67 2.74 -15.21
CA TYR A 75 -23.28 2.85 -13.80
C TYR A 75 -22.18 3.91 -13.59
N ASP A 76 -22.19 4.56 -12.43
CA ASP A 76 -21.10 5.40 -11.96
C ASP A 76 -20.93 5.26 -10.44
N PHE A 77 -19.84 4.61 -10.05
CA PHE A 77 -19.47 4.39 -8.65
C PHE A 77 -18.52 5.47 -8.11
N THR A 78 -18.01 6.37 -8.96
CA THR A 78 -17.09 7.45 -8.59
C THR A 78 -17.55 8.22 -7.35
N PRO A 79 -18.84 8.59 -7.26
CA PRO A 79 -19.31 9.34 -6.10
C PRO A 79 -19.09 8.58 -4.78
N HIS A 80 -19.08 7.25 -4.76
CA HIS A 80 -18.91 6.47 -3.52
C HIS A 80 -17.56 6.73 -2.83
N PHE A 81 -16.53 7.08 -3.61
CA PHE A 81 -15.14 7.19 -3.16
C PHE A 81 -14.62 8.63 -3.08
N GLU A 82 -15.46 9.63 -3.36
CA GLU A 82 -15.02 11.02 -3.54
C GLU A 82 -14.22 11.57 -2.34
N GLU A 83 -14.73 11.35 -1.12
CA GLU A 83 -14.13 11.91 0.11
C GLU A 83 -12.82 11.24 0.51
N VAL A 84 -12.59 10.00 0.09
CA VAL A 84 -11.38 9.23 0.44
C VAL A 84 -10.29 9.35 -0.61
N ARG A 85 -10.60 9.90 -1.79
CA ARG A 85 -9.65 10.06 -2.89
C ARG A 85 -8.38 10.82 -2.48
N GLU A 86 -8.52 11.88 -1.69
CA GLU A 86 -7.36 12.68 -1.26
C GLU A 86 -6.38 11.91 -0.37
N TYR A 87 -6.83 10.83 0.26
CA TYR A 87 -6.01 9.98 1.13
C TYR A 87 -5.28 8.86 0.36
N ILE A 88 -5.60 8.65 -0.92
CA ILE A 88 -5.15 7.48 -1.71
C ILE A 88 -4.42 7.90 -2.99
N LYS A 89 -4.87 8.96 -3.68
CA LYS A 89 -4.41 9.34 -5.04
C LYS A 89 -2.91 9.58 -5.18
N ASP A 90 -2.24 10.01 -4.11
CA ASP A 90 -0.82 10.40 -4.14
C ASP A 90 0.11 9.27 -3.66
N SER A 91 -0.45 8.10 -3.33
CA SER A 91 0.31 6.94 -2.90
C SER A 91 1.08 6.31 -4.06
N ASP A 92 2.29 5.86 -3.77
CA ASP A 92 3.17 5.22 -4.74
C ASP A 92 2.61 3.85 -5.17
N ILE A 93 2.10 3.09 -4.19
CA ILE A 93 1.38 1.82 -4.36
C ILE A 93 0.11 1.91 -3.52
N ALA A 94 -1.06 1.74 -4.12
CA ALA A 94 -2.36 1.78 -3.48
C ALA A 94 -3.12 0.48 -3.76
N ILE A 95 -3.36 -0.31 -2.72
CA ILE A 95 -3.86 -1.68 -2.75
C ILE A 95 -5.29 -1.73 -2.20
N CYS A 96 -6.22 -2.40 -2.90
CA CYS A 96 -7.56 -2.71 -2.40
C CYS A 96 -7.95 -4.16 -2.65
N ASN A 97 -8.83 -4.73 -1.81
CA ASN A 97 -9.47 -6.03 -2.07
C ASN A 97 -10.76 -5.84 -2.87
N LEU A 98 -10.83 -6.40 -4.08
CA LEU A 98 -12.06 -6.45 -4.86
C LEU A 98 -12.79 -7.75 -4.56
N GLU A 99 -13.70 -7.71 -3.59
CA GLU A 99 -14.46 -8.86 -3.11
C GLU A 99 -15.76 -9.05 -3.88
N THR A 100 -15.61 -9.12 -5.20
CA THR A 100 -16.68 -9.35 -6.15
C THR A 100 -16.08 -9.73 -7.51
N THR A 101 -16.85 -10.44 -8.33
CA THR A 101 -16.50 -10.65 -9.75
C THR A 101 -17.12 -9.57 -10.63
N ILE A 102 -16.40 -9.15 -11.68
CA ILE A 102 -16.94 -8.28 -12.71
C ILE A 102 -17.76 -9.11 -13.71
N SER A 103 -18.98 -8.64 -13.98
CA SER A 103 -19.94 -9.28 -14.88
C SER A 103 -20.36 -8.34 -16.01
N THR A 104 -21.20 -8.85 -16.90
CA THR A 104 -21.75 -8.11 -18.04
C THR A 104 -23.27 -8.00 -17.93
N PRO A 105 -23.91 -7.05 -18.62
CA PRO A 105 -25.38 -6.94 -18.61
C PRO A 105 -26.07 -8.25 -19.02
N VAL A 106 -25.48 -9.00 -19.97
CA VAL A 106 -26.02 -10.28 -20.47
C VAL A 106 -25.98 -11.37 -19.40
N LYS A 107 -24.92 -11.43 -18.57
CA LYS A 107 -24.82 -12.38 -17.45
C LYS A 107 -25.50 -11.90 -16.17
N GLY A 108 -25.92 -10.63 -16.16
CA GLY A 108 -26.60 -9.99 -15.05
C GLY A 108 -25.66 -9.60 -13.91
N TYR A 109 -26.23 -8.80 -13.01
CA TYR A 109 -25.60 -8.33 -11.79
C TYR A 109 -26.37 -8.87 -10.59
N THR A 110 -25.63 -9.26 -9.55
CA THR A 110 -26.16 -9.85 -8.33
C THR A 110 -25.35 -9.38 -7.13
N GLY A 111 -26.00 -9.27 -5.97
CA GLY A 111 -25.33 -9.07 -4.69
C GLY A 111 -25.23 -10.40 -3.93
N TYR A 112 -25.18 -10.33 -2.61
CA TYR A 112 -25.17 -11.50 -1.74
C TYR A 112 -26.24 -12.55 -2.11
N PRO A 113 -25.92 -13.86 -2.14
CA PRO A 113 -24.65 -14.47 -1.73
C PRO A 113 -23.61 -14.64 -2.85
N ARG A 114 -23.88 -14.16 -4.07
CA ARG A 114 -22.96 -14.29 -5.22
C ARG A 114 -22.80 -12.95 -5.91
N PHE A 115 -21.73 -12.26 -5.62
CA PHE A 115 -21.46 -10.90 -6.08
C PHE A 115 -20.97 -10.88 -7.54
N ARG A 116 -21.77 -10.22 -8.37
CA ARG A 116 -21.51 -9.96 -9.79
C ARG A 116 -21.74 -8.49 -10.05
N SER A 117 -20.66 -7.74 -10.16
CA SER A 117 -20.68 -6.29 -10.22
C SER A 117 -20.60 -5.74 -11.64
N PRO A 118 -21.19 -4.56 -11.91
CA PRO A 118 -20.91 -3.81 -13.13
C PRO A 118 -19.42 -3.47 -13.25
N GLU A 119 -18.91 -3.44 -14.48
CA GLU A 119 -17.49 -3.13 -14.76
C GLU A 119 -17.11 -1.71 -14.29
N GLU A 120 -18.08 -0.80 -14.23
CA GLU A 120 -17.90 0.60 -13.88
C GLU A 120 -17.43 0.85 -12.43
N ILE A 121 -17.39 -0.18 -11.58
CA ILE A 121 -16.67 -0.09 -10.29
C ILE A 121 -15.16 0.05 -10.48
N ILE A 122 -14.60 -0.54 -11.56
CA ILE A 122 -13.16 -0.52 -11.84
C ILE A 122 -12.64 0.90 -12.17
N PRO A 123 -13.25 1.70 -13.06
CA PRO A 123 -12.82 3.08 -13.26
C PRO A 123 -12.99 3.96 -12.01
N ALA A 124 -13.98 3.69 -11.13
CA ALA A 124 -14.10 4.40 -9.86
C ALA A 124 -12.93 4.06 -8.90
N ILE A 125 -12.54 2.79 -8.81
CA ILE A 125 -11.35 2.33 -8.08
C ILE A 125 -10.10 3.04 -8.63
N LYS A 126 -9.93 3.08 -9.95
CA LYS A 126 -8.80 3.77 -10.60
C LYS A 126 -8.81 5.27 -10.32
N TYR A 127 -9.97 5.93 -10.42
CA TYR A 127 -10.12 7.36 -10.15
C TYR A 127 -9.71 7.74 -8.73
N THR A 128 -10.02 6.87 -7.77
CA THR A 128 -9.70 7.06 -6.35
C THR A 128 -8.19 7.07 -6.10
N GLY A 129 -7.41 6.40 -6.95
CA GLY A 129 -5.95 6.33 -6.85
C GLY A 129 -5.37 4.92 -6.75
N PHE A 130 -6.22 3.90 -6.59
CA PHE A 130 -5.76 2.52 -6.51
C PHE A 130 -5.03 2.11 -7.79
N ASN A 131 -3.96 1.36 -7.62
CA ASN A 131 -3.17 0.82 -8.73
C ASN A 131 -2.90 -0.69 -8.60
N VAL A 132 -3.18 -1.31 -7.45
CA VAL A 132 -3.14 -2.75 -7.24
C VAL A 132 -4.48 -3.25 -6.70
N VAL A 133 -5.03 -4.28 -7.34
CA VAL A 133 -6.29 -4.91 -6.93
C VAL A 133 -6.05 -6.36 -6.56
N ILE A 134 -6.39 -6.71 -5.32
CA ILE A 134 -6.37 -8.09 -4.85
C ILE A 134 -7.67 -8.77 -5.25
N THR A 135 -7.54 -9.95 -5.83
CA THR A 135 -8.65 -10.73 -6.37
C THR A 135 -8.82 -12.10 -5.73
N ALA A 136 -7.89 -12.52 -4.85
CA ALA A 136 -8.02 -13.72 -4.02
C ALA A 136 -8.86 -13.42 -2.77
N ASN A 137 -10.10 -13.86 -2.78
CA ASN A 137 -11.05 -13.80 -1.67
C ASN A 137 -12.11 -14.90 -1.82
N ASN A 138 -12.99 -15.03 -0.83
CA ASN A 138 -14.05 -16.05 -0.86
C ASN A 138 -15.06 -15.86 -2.01
N HIS A 139 -15.13 -14.67 -2.60
CA HIS A 139 -16.01 -14.34 -3.73
C HIS A 139 -15.33 -14.39 -5.10
N SER A 140 -14.06 -14.81 -5.19
CA SER A 140 -13.31 -14.91 -6.46
C SER A 140 -14.00 -15.77 -7.53
N LEU A 141 -14.83 -16.74 -7.11
CA LEU A 141 -15.47 -17.74 -7.99
C LEU A 141 -16.99 -17.58 -8.10
N ASP A 142 -17.57 -16.45 -7.69
CA ASP A 142 -19.03 -16.21 -7.71
C ASP A 142 -19.66 -16.26 -9.12
N ASN A 143 -18.84 -16.02 -10.15
CA ASN A 143 -19.19 -16.17 -11.55
C ASN A 143 -18.29 -17.19 -12.27
N LEU A 144 -17.73 -18.13 -11.48
CA LEU A 144 -16.88 -19.23 -11.92
C LEU A 144 -15.67 -18.73 -12.75
N GLU A 145 -15.15 -19.58 -13.63
CA GLU A 145 -14.04 -19.25 -14.53
C GLU A 145 -14.28 -17.96 -15.33
N PHE A 146 -15.51 -17.74 -15.80
CA PHE A 146 -15.85 -16.49 -16.49
C PHE A 146 -15.61 -15.27 -15.59
N GLY A 147 -16.02 -15.34 -14.32
CA GLY A 147 -15.82 -14.28 -13.34
C GLY A 147 -14.36 -13.92 -13.15
N VAL A 148 -13.50 -14.92 -12.98
CA VAL A 148 -12.05 -14.72 -12.84
C VAL A 148 -11.50 -14.04 -14.09
N VAL A 149 -11.68 -14.65 -15.25
CA VAL A 149 -11.09 -14.15 -16.51
C VAL A 149 -11.62 -12.76 -16.86
N ASN A 150 -12.92 -12.52 -16.71
CA ASN A 150 -13.53 -11.23 -17.04
C ASN A 150 -13.10 -10.13 -16.07
N THR A 151 -12.97 -10.43 -14.77
CA THR A 151 -12.46 -9.48 -13.77
C THR A 151 -11.04 -9.06 -14.10
N LEU A 152 -10.14 -10.02 -14.36
CA LEU A 152 -8.76 -9.70 -14.67
C LEU A 152 -8.64 -8.91 -15.99
N ASN A 153 -9.41 -9.28 -17.03
CA ASN A 153 -9.43 -8.52 -18.29
C ASN A 153 -9.92 -7.09 -18.11
N ALA A 154 -10.91 -6.86 -17.25
CA ALA A 154 -11.35 -5.52 -16.89
C ALA A 154 -10.23 -4.74 -16.18
N LEU A 155 -9.55 -5.35 -15.20
CA LEU A 155 -8.43 -4.71 -14.49
C LEU A 155 -7.31 -4.29 -15.45
N ASP A 156 -6.90 -5.19 -16.36
CA ASP A 156 -5.88 -4.90 -17.37
C ASP A 156 -6.30 -3.78 -18.32
N LYS A 157 -7.58 -3.77 -18.74
CA LYS A 157 -8.14 -2.71 -19.60
C LYS A 157 -7.97 -1.32 -18.99
N TYR A 158 -8.03 -1.19 -17.66
CA TYR A 158 -7.84 0.09 -16.95
C TYR A 158 -6.42 0.28 -16.38
N GLY A 159 -5.48 -0.61 -16.72
CA GLY A 159 -4.09 -0.53 -16.27
C GLY A 159 -3.97 -0.61 -14.75
N LEU A 160 -4.69 -1.54 -14.13
CA LEU A 160 -4.56 -1.89 -12.72
C LEU A 160 -3.77 -3.19 -12.60
N PHE A 161 -2.74 -3.19 -11.76
CA PHE A 161 -2.08 -4.44 -11.40
C PHE A 161 -3.03 -5.30 -10.57
N HIS A 162 -2.86 -6.62 -10.63
CA HIS A 162 -3.70 -7.53 -9.86
C HIS A 162 -2.91 -8.73 -9.34
N ALA A 163 -3.35 -9.29 -8.22
CA ALA A 163 -2.73 -10.47 -7.60
C ALA A 163 -3.77 -11.36 -6.90
N GLY A 164 -3.54 -12.67 -6.96
CA GLY A 164 -4.29 -13.68 -6.20
C GLY A 164 -5.16 -14.63 -7.05
N THR A 165 -5.57 -14.23 -8.25
CA THR A 165 -6.25 -15.11 -9.22
C THR A 165 -5.60 -15.00 -10.60
N TYR A 166 -5.77 -16.03 -11.43
CA TYR A 166 -5.03 -16.16 -12.68
C TYR A 166 -5.86 -16.83 -13.78
N ARG A 167 -5.63 -16.43 -15.03
CA ARG A 167 -6.35 -16.99 -16.20
C ARG A 167 -5.77 -18.32 -16.64
N ASN A 168 -4.49 -18.55 -16.36
CA ASN A 168 -3.74 -19.72 -16.77
C ASN A 168 -2.53 -19.97 -15.85
N GLU A 169 -1.89 -21.13 -16.02
CA GLU A 169 -0.76 -21.59 -15.20
C GLU A 169 0.50 -20.73 -15.35
N GLU A 170 0.76 -20.18 -16.53
CA GLU A 170 1.94 -19.33 -16.75
C GLU A 170 1.81 -17.98 -16.04
N GLU A 171 0.59 -17.47 -15.95
CA GLU A 171 0.28 -16.28 -15.17
C GLU A 171 0.44 -16.54 -13.67
N SER A 172 -0.03 -17.70 -13.16
CA SER A 172 0.11 -18.05 -11.72
C SER A 172 1.54 -18.28 -11.27
N LYS A 173 2.47 -18.46 -12.21
CA LYS A 173 3.90 -18.60 -11.92
C LYS A 173 4.59 -17.24 -11.71
N LYS A 174 3.98 -16.11 -12.05
CA LYS A 174 4.60 -14.79 -11.91
C LYS A 174 4.28 -14.16 -10.56
N ILE A 175 5.30 -13.65 -9.87
CA ILE A 175 5.10 -12.80 -8.70
C ILE A 175 4.88 -11.36 -9.18
N LEU A 176 3.85 -10.70 -8.65
CA LEU A 176 3.68 -9.26 -8.88
C LEU A 176 4.77 -8.51 -8.11
N ILE A 177 5.77 -7.98 -8.82
CA ILE A 177 6.81 -7.12 -8.25
C ILE A 177 6.70 -5.74 -8.90
N ILE A 178 6.48 -4.71 -8.09
CA ILE A 178 6.38 -3.32 -8.52
C ILE A 178 7.65 -2.59 -8.09
N ASP A 179 8.41 -2.07 -9.04
CA ASP A 179 9.52 -1.15 -8.75
C ASP A 179 8.99 0.28 -8.70
N LYS A 180 9.15 0.91 -7.54
CA LYS A 180 8.87 2.34 -7.39
C LYS A 180 10.04 3.03 -6.73
N LYS A 181 10.58 4.05 -7.41
CA LYS A 181 11.72 4.83 -6.96
C LYS A 181 12.94 3.95 -6.58
N GLY A 182 13.11 2.78 -7.21
CA GLY A 182 14.22 1.85 -6.92
C GLY A 182 13.99 0.97 -5.69
N ILE A 183 12.76 0.87 -5.20
CA ILE A 183 12.31 -0.05 -4.15
C ILE A 183 11.36 -1.05 -4.81
N LYS A 184 11.73 -2.33 -4.82
CA LYS A 184 10.94 -3.42 -5.41
C LYS A 184 10.02 -4.03 -4.35
N VAL A 185 8.72 -3.92 -4.57
CA VAL A 185 7.70 -4.45 -3.66
C VAL A 185 7.03 -5.66 -4.30
N ALA A 186 7.21 -6.84 -3.71
CA ALA A 186 6.48 -8.04 -4.08
C ALA A 186 5.13 -8.08 -3.35
N ILE A 187 4.07 -8.44 -4.08
CA ILE A 187 2.71 -8.56 -3.55
C ILE A 187 2.21 -9.97 -3.82
N LEU A 188 1.95 -10.70 -2.74
CA LEU A 188 1.45 -12.07 -2.75
C LEU A 188 0.09 -12.10 -2.07
N ALA A 189 -0.92 -12.68 -2.71
CA ALA A 189 -2.29 -12.68 -2.18
C ALA A 189 -2.91 -14.07 -2.19
N TYR A 190 -3.63 -14.38 -1.11
CA TYR A 190 -4.22 -15.70 -0.86
C TYR A 190 -5.56 -15.60 -0.12
N THR A 191 -6.42 -16.59 -0.32
CA THR A 191 -7.71 -16.70 0.39
C THR A 191 -7.88 -18.04 1.09
N PHE A 192 -8.61 -18.07 2.20
CA PHE A 192 -8.91 -19.30 2.93
C PHE A 192 -9.83 -20.27 2.17
N GLY A 193 -10.64 -19.78 1.22
CA GLY A 193 -11.66 -20.58 0.54
C GLY A 193 -12.42 -19.78 -0.51
N THR A 194 -13.42 -20.38 -1.17
CA THR A 194 -14.21 -19.74 -2.25
C THR A 194 -15.71 -20.05 -2.16
N ASN A 195 -16.24 -20.11 -0.93
CA ASN A 195 -17.66 -20.32 -0.64
C ASN A 195 -18.27 -21.57 -1.31
N GLY A 196 -17.47 -22.64 -1.49
CA GLY A 196 -17.90 -23.89 -2.10
C GLY A 196 -18.00 -23.84 -3.63
N MET A 197 -17.70 -22.70 -4.27
CA MET A 197 -17.78 -22.53 -5.72
C MET A 197 -16.69 -23.31 -6.47
N GLU A 198 -15.61 -23.66 -5.79
CA GLU A 198 -14.50 -24.46 -6.32
C GLU A 198 -14.94 -25.83 -6.84
N VAL A 199 -16.05 -26.40 -6.33
CA VAL A 199 -16.60 -27.68 -6.80
C VAL A 199 -17.12 -27.63 -8.24
N HIS A 200 -17.33 -26.43 -8.77
CA HIS A 200 -17.79 -26.18 -10.13
C HIS A 200 -16.66 -25.85 -11.11
N ILE A 201 -15.41 -25.83 -10.63
CA ILE A 201 -14.23 -25.58 -11.45
C ILE A 201 -13.50 -26.89 -11.72
N ASP A 202 -12.98 -27.04 -12.94
CA ASP A 202 -12.10 -28.16 -13.25
C ASP A 202 -10.89 -28.20 -12.31
N ARG A 203 -10.57 -29.38 -11.76
CA ARG A 203 -9.49 -29.53 -10.77
C ARG A 203 -8.12 -29.14 -11.29
N GLY A 204 -7.87 -29.30 -12.59
CA GLY A 204 -6.63 -28.84 -13.23
C GLY A 204 -6.54 -27.32 -13.24
N LYS A 205 -7.66 -26.65 -13.53
CA LYS A 205 -7.74 -25.18 -13.49
C LYS A 205 -7.62 -24.61 -12.08
N LEU A 206 -8.26 -25.25 -11.10
CA LEU A 206 -8.29 -24.75 -9.72
C LEU A 206 -6.88 -24.60 -9.12
N LYS A 207 -5.92 -25.45 -9.52
CA LYS A 207 -4.52 -25.41 -9.08
C LYS A 207 -3.80 -24.08 -9.36
N TYR A 208 -4.22 -23.37 -10.41
CA TYR A 208 -3.63 -22.09 -10.77
C TYR A 208 -4.62 -20.93 -10.66
N MET A 209 -5.94 -21.17 -10.70
CA MET A 209 -6.91 -20.08 -10.88
C MET A 209 -7.07 -19.19 -9.65
N VAL A 210 -6.92 -19.77 -8.45
CA VAL A 210 -7.05 -19.06 -7.17
C VAL A 210 -5.90 -19.48 -6.26
N ASN A 211 -5.24 -18.50 -5.65
CA ASN A 211 -4.26 -18.76 -4.60
C ASN A 211 -4.97 -19.03 -3.27
N TYR A 212 -4.96 -20.28 -2.81
CA TYR A 212 -5.44 -20.63 -1.48
C TYR A 212 -4.34 -20.49 -0.42
N ILE A 213 -4.74 -20.20 0.82
CA ILE A 213 -3.84 -20.16 1.96
C ILE A 213 -3.35 -21.59 2.23
N GLU A 214 -2.14 -21.87 1.79
CA GLU A 214 -1.40 -23.09 2.04
C GLU A 214 -0.01 -22.69 2.56
N GLU A 215 0.27 -22.97 3.84
CA GLU A 215 1.48 -22.49 4.52
C GLU A 215 2.76 -22.75 3.69
N GLU A 216 2.98 -23.99 3.26
CA GLU A 216 4.16 -24.36 2.47
C GLU A 216 4.28 -23.61 1.14
N LYS A 217 3.14 -23.33 0.49
CA LYS A 217 3.12 -22.58 -0.77
C LYS A 217 3.51 -21.12 -0.52
N ILE A 218 2.94 -20.51 0.53
CA ILE A 218 3.25 -19.12 0.87
C ILE A 218 4.73 -18.98 1.22
N LEU A 219 5.29 -19.90 2.01
CA LEU A 219 6.72 -19.90 2.35
C LEU A 219 7.61 -19.98 1.11
N LYS A 220 7.28 -20.84 0.14
CA LYS A 220 8.00 -20.93 -1.14
C LYS A 220 7.87 -19.65 -1.97
N ASP A 221 6.68 -19.05 -2.01
CA ASP A 221 6.43 -17.82 -2.75
C ASP A 221 7.17 -16.62 -2.13
N ILE A 222 7.28 -16.53 -0.81
CA ILE A 222 8.10 -15.52 -0.11
C ILE A 222 9.58 -15.66 -0.52
N ASN A 223 10.12 -16.88 -0.48
CA ASN A 223 11.51 -17.13 -0.87
C ASN A 223 11.75 -16.76 -2.33
N ARG A 224 10.85 -17.15 -3.23
CA ARG A 224 10.93 -16.78 -4.65
C ARG A 224 10.88 -15.27 -4.85
N ALA A 225 10.05 -14.54 -4.11
CA ALA A 225 10.01 -13.08 -4.17
C ALA A 225 11.38 -12.46 -3.78
N LYS A 226 12.02 -12.99 -2.73
CA LYS A 226 13.38 -12.57 -2.31
C LYS A 226 14.41 -12.90 -3.39
N GLU A 227 14.35 -14.10 -3.99
CA GLU A 227 15.26 -14.53 -5.07
C GLU A 227 15.11 -13.67 -6.35
N GLU A 228 13.90 -13.21 -6.66
CA GLU A 228 13.62 -12.26 -7.74
C GLU A 228 14.02 -10.80 -7.39
N GLY A 229 14.56 -10.59 -6.18
CA GLY A 229 15.15 -9.33 -5.73
C GLY A 229 14.16 -8.35 -5.13
N ALA A 230 13.06 -8.81 -4.54
CA ALA A 230 12.15 -7.94 -3.80
C ALA A 230 12.85 -7.33 -2.57
N ASP A 231 12.67 -6.02 -2.37
CA ASP A 231 13.12 -5.28 -1.18
C ASP A 231 12.11 -5.39 -0.03
N ILE A 232 10.83 -5.52 -0.37
CA ILE A 232 9.70 -5.67 0.56
C ILE A 232 8.78 -6.76 0.03
N VAL A 233 8.33 -7.67 0.91
CA VAL A 233 7.32 -8.68 0.60
C VAL A 233 6.04 -8.39 1.38
N ILE A 234 4.96 -8.09 0.65
CA ILE A 234 3.61 -7.90 1.19
C ILE A 234 2.80 -9.16 0.98
N LEU A 235 2.19 -9.66 2.06
CA LEU A 235 1.15 -10.67 2.01
C LEU A 235 -0.22 -10.00 2.20
N TYR A 236 -1.14 -10.24 1.28
CA TYR A 236 -2.54 -9.85 1.42
C TYR A 236 -3.39 -11.10 1.61
N LEU A 237 -3.89 -11.30 2.83
CA LEU A 237 -4.52 -12.55 3.26
C LEU A 237 -6.01 -12.33 3.53
N HIS A 238 -6.85 -13.05 2.80
CA HIS A 238 -8.29 -13.05 3.00
C HIS A 238 -8.67 -14.25 3.88
N TRP A 239 -8.89 -14.02 5.17
CA TRP A 239 -8.83 -15.06 6.22
C TRP A 239 -9.56 -14.69 7.52
N GLY A 240 -9.60 -15.62 8.49
CA GLY A 240 -10.21 -15.36 9.79
C GLY A 240 -11.69 -15.73 9.81
N MET A 241 -12.37 -15.33 10.88
CA MET A 241 -13.79 -15.61 11.09
C MET A 241 -14.59 -14.33 10.85
N GLU A 242 -15.66 -14.41 10.05
CA GLU A 242 -16.56 -13.30 9.82
C GLU A 242 -17.02 -12.68 11.15
N TYR A 243 -16.97 -11.36 11.21
CA TYR A 243 -17.45 -10.49 12.29
C TYR A 243 -16.72 -10.63 13.64
N ALA A 244 -15.72 -11.50 13.74
CA ALA A 244 -14.89 -11.62 14.92
C ALA A 244 -13.93 -10.42 15.02
N ARG A 245 -14.02 -9.65 16.11
CA ARG A 245 -13.12 -8.50 16.37
C ARG A 245 -11.78 -8.91 16.99
N THR A 246 -11.65 -10.15 17.44
CA THR A 246 -10.42 -10.69 18.03
C THR A 246 -9.75 -11.66 17.06
N VAL A 247 -8.41 -11.68 17.10
CA VAL A 247 -7.59 -12.61 16.30
C VAL A 247 -7.39 -13.90 17.09
N ASP A 248 -7.64 -15.05 16.47
CA ASP A 248 -7.35 -16.35 17.07
C ASP A 248 -5.85 -16.73 16.98
N GLU A 249 -5.44 -17.67 17.83
CA GLU A 249 -4.04 -18.07 17.98
C GLU A 249 -3.46 -18.74 16.73
N GLU A 250 -4.29 -19.36 15.89
CA GLU A 250 -3.84 -19.97 14.64
C GLU A 250 -3.33 -18.89 13.67
N ARG A 251 -4.06 -17.77 13.52
CA ARG A 251 -3.62 -16.66 12.64
C ARG A 251 -2.42 -15.94 13.21
N LYS A 252 -2.31 -15.78 14.54
CA LYS A 252 -1.10 -15.22 15.17
C LYS A 252 0.12 -16.10 14.92
N THR A 253 -0.03 -17.42 15.10
CA THR A 253 1.03 -18.39 14.85
C THR A 253 1.47 -18.38 13.38
N LEU A 254 0.51 -18.38 12.44
CA LEU A 254 0.80 -18.29 11.02
C LEU A 254 1.50 -16.97 10.67
N THR A 255 1.03 -15.84 11.20
CA THR A 255 1.65 -14.51 11.05
C THR A 255 3.12 -14.52 11.45
N ASP A 256 3.44 -15.07 12.61
CA ASP A 256 4.82 -15.15 13.11
C ASP A 256 5.72 -16.01 12.22
N LYS A 257 5.20 -17.15 11.73
CA LYS A 257 5.93 -17.99 10.77
C LYS A 257 6.22 -17.26 9.46
N LEU A 258 5.22 -16.55 8.92
CA LEU A 258 5.35 -15.84 7.65
C LEU A 258 6.34 -14.66 7.75
N PHE A 259 6.35 -13.94 8.88
CA PHE A 259 7.37 -12.93 9.15
C PHE A 259 8.77 -13.52 9.28
N ARG A 260 8.91 -14.63 10.01
CA ARG A 260 10.20 -15.32 10.14
C ARG A 260 10.75 -15.81 8.79
N ALA A 261 9.88 -16.22 7.89
CA ALA A 261 10.23 -16.61 6.53
C ALA A 261 10.66 -15.44 5.63
N GLY A 262 10.40 -14.19 6.05
CA GLY A 262 10.87 -12.99 5.36
C GLY A 262 9.78 -12.08 4.82
N ALA A 263 8.49 -12.31 5.11
CA ALA A 263 7.47 -11.30 4.86
C ALA A 263 7.75 -10.03 5.68
N ASP A 264 7.41 -8.87 5.12
CA ASP A 264 7.56 -7.57 5.79
C ASP A 264 6.24 -7.06 6.34
N ILE A 265 5.18 -7.24 5.56
CA ILE A 265 3.86 -6.67 5.80
C ILE A 265 2.81 -7.73 5.56
N ILE A 266 1.85 -7.88 6.49
CA ILE A 266 0.66 -8.71 6.33
C ILE A 266 -0.58 -7.83 6.43
N LEU A 267 -1.43 -7.87 5.40
CA LEU A 267 -2.67 -7.12 5.31
C LEU A 267 -3.84 -8.10 5.22
N GLY A 268 -4.66 -8.12 6.25
CA GLY A 268 -5.78 -9.03 6.39
C GLY A 268 -7.11 -8.43 5.95
N THR A 269 -7.99 -9.28 5.43
CA THR A 269 -9.39 -9.00 5.06
C THR A 269 -10.25 -10.25 5.33
N HIS A 270 -11.58 -10.16 5.10
CA HIS A 270 -12.62 -11.18 5.31
C HIS A 270 -13.48 -11.04 6.58
N PRO A 271 -12.95 -10.69 7.77
CA PRO A 271 -13.80 -10.56 8.95
C PRO A 271 -14.88 -9.48 8.82
N HIS A 272 -14.79 -8.61 7.80
CA HIS A 272 -15.68 -7.47 7.56
C HIS A 272 -15.76 -6.47 8.72
N VAL A 273 -14.90 -6.63 9.72
CA VAL A 273 -14.72 -5.75 10.87
C VAL A 273 -13.24 -5.47 11.05
N ILE A 274 -12.91 -4.31 11.59
CA ILE A 274 -11.52 -3.96 11.91
C ILE A 274 -11.03 -4.86 13.04
N GLN A 275 -9.84 -5.44 12.87
CA GLN A 275 -9.11 -6.19 13.90
C GLN A 275 -7.81 -5.44 14.28
N PRO A 276 -7.13 -5.85 15.36
CA PRO A 276 -5.89 -5.21 15.79
C PRO A 276 -4.83 -5.10 14.68
N MET A 277 -3.93 -4.13 14.87
CA MET A 277 -2.73 -3.98 14.05
C MET A 277 -1.52 -3.94 14.97
N GLU A 278 -0.40 -4.48 14.49
CA GLU A 278 0.82 -4.56 15.27
C GLU A 278 2.01 -4.18 14.40
N LYS A 279 2.88 -3.30 14.92
CA LYS A 279 4.24 -3.13 14.43
C LYS A 279 5.18 -3.74 15.45
N LYS A 280 6.02 -4.69 15.04
CA LYS A 280 6.93 -5.39 15.96
C LYS A 280 8.29 -5.67 15.35
N LYS A 281 9.28 -5.90 16.19
CA LYS A 281 10.61 -6.38 15.79
C LYS A 281 10.66 -7.89 15.88
N ILE A 282 11.23 -8.53 14.87
CA ILE A 282 11.44 -9.97 14.81
C ILE A 282 12.84 -10.27 14.33
N THR A 283 13.29 -11.51 14.57
CA THR A 283 14.45 -12.10 13.93
C THR A 283 13.94 -13.14 12.93
N THR A 284 14.31 -12.98 11.66
CA THR A 284 13.97 -13.93 10.59
C THR A 284 14.74 -15.25 10.75
N ASP A 285 14.35 -16.27 9.99
CA ASP A 285 15.02 -17.59 10.02
C ASP A 285 16.46 -17.53 9.46
N ASP A 286 16.79 -16.52 8.65
CA ASP A 286 18.16 -16.22 8.19
C ASP A 286 18.95 -15.30 9.15
N GLY A 287 18.37 -14.95 10.31
CA GLY A 287 19.04 -14.22 11.39
C GLY A 287 19.01 -12.69 11.27
N GLU A 288 18.25 -12.14 10.33
CA GLU A 288 18.07 -10.70 10.18
C GLU A 288 17.08 -10.14 11.22
N GLU A 289 17.50 -9.09 11.94
CA GLU A 289 16.56 -8.28 12.74
C GLU A 289 15.90 -7.20 11.87
N LYS A 290 14.56 -7.20 11.85
CA LYS A 290 13.76 -6.21 11.12
C LYS A 290 12.47 -5.84 11.82
N GLU A 291 11.94 -4.67 11.48
CA GLU A 291 10.58 -4.27 11.84
C GLU A 291 9.59 -4.83 10.81
N VAL A 292 8.52 -5.42 11.29
CA VAL A 292 7.41 -5.97 10.49
C VAL A 292 6.09 -5.36 10.93
N PHE A 293 5.09 -5.41 10.05
CA PHE A 293 3.77 -4.85 10.31
C PHE A 293 2.64 -5.82 9.91
N VAL A 294 1.65 -6.00 10.77
CA VAL A 294 0.42 -6.74 10.46
C VAL A 294 -0.81 -5.88 10.75
N ALA A 295 -1.78 -5.88 9.83
CA ALA A 295 -3.16 -5.55 10.13
C ALA A 295 -3.99 -6.82 9.93
N TYR A 296 -4.56 -7.40 11.01
CA TYR A 296 -5.22 -8.70 10.90
C TYR A 296 -6.54 -8.67 10.12
N SER A 297 -7.21 -7.51 10.13
CA SER A 297 -8.34 -7.19 9.27
C SER A 297 -8.48 -5.68 9.12
N LEU A 298 -8.55 -5.22 7.87
CA LEU A 298 -8.80 -3.82 7.52
C LEU A 298 -10.29 -3.44 7.55
N GLY A 299 -11.20 -4.40 7.76
CA GLY A 299 -12.64 -4.19 7.73
C GLY A 299 -13.19 -3.88 6.33
N ASN A 300 -14.44 -3.44 6.27
CA ASN A 300 -15.08 -3.07 5.01
C ASN A 300 -14.62 -1.67 4.59
N PHE A 301 -13.98 -1.55 3.43
CA PHE A 301 -13.77 -0.22 2.85
C PHE A 301 -15.07 0.32 2.28
N ILE A 302 -15.85 -0.53 1.58
CA ILE A 302 -17.23 -0.23 1.24
C ILE A 302 -18.08 -1.50 1.09
N SER A 303 -19.23 -1.53 1.76
CA SER A 303 -20.25 -2.58 1.63
C SER A 303 -21.64 -2.03 1.99
N ASN A 304 -22.67 -2.85 1.89
CA ASN A 304 -24.01 -2.56 2.45
C ASN A 304 -24.28 -3.38 3.73
N GLN A 305 -23.26 -3.95 4.37
CA GLN A 305 -23.43 -4.56 5.69
C GLN A 305 -23.57 -3.44 6.73
N ARG A 306 -24.64 -3.46 7.53
CA ARG A 306 -25.05 -2.33 8.40
C ARG A 306 -25.06 -2.66 9.88
N ASP A 307 -24.74 -3.89 10.25
CA ASP A 307 -24.57 -4.23 11.65
C ASP A 307 -23.36 -3.48 12.22
N ARG A 308 -23.38 -3.24 13.53
CA ARG A 308 -22.30 -2.52 14.22
C ARG A 308 -20.94 -3.16 13.89
N TYR A 309 -19.94 -2.33 13.63
CA TYR A 309 -18.58 -2.68 13.19
C TYR A 309 -18.42 -3.11 11.73
N GLN A 310 -19.49 -3.47 11.03
CA GLN A 310 -19.43 -3.91 9.62
C GLN A 310 -19.60 -2.74 8.64
N ASP A 311 -19.89 -1.55 9.16
CA ASP A 311 -20.06 -0.31 8.40
C ASP A 311 -18.79 0.54 8.32
N SER A 312 -17.67 0.04 8.83
CA SER A 312 -16.40 0.75 8.92
C SER A 312 -15.21 -0.10 8.47
N GLY A 313 -14.13 0.62 8.17
CA GLY A 313 -12.85 0.07 7.78
C GLY A 313 -11.74 1.10 8.04
N VAL A 314 -10.54 0.83 7.55
CA VAL A 314 -9.37 1.69 7.72
C VAL A 314 -8.60 1.85 6.43
N ILE A 315 -8.10 3.06 6.18
CA ILE A 315 -7.04 3.32 5.20
C ILE A 315 -5.73 3.26 5.95
N VAL A 316 -4.88 2.27 5.67
CA VAL A 316 -3.55 2.15 6.27
C VAL A 316 -2.52 2.72 5.31
N ASN A 317 -1.60 3.54 5.82
CA ASN A 317 -0.48 4.12 5.10
C ASN A 317 0.84 3.66 5.72
N ILE A 318 1.71 3.06 4.91
CA ILE A 318 3.00 2.50 5.30
C ILE A 318 4.08 3.21 4.50
N THR A 319 5.01 3.85 5.18
CA THR A 319 6.17 4.49 4.55
C THR A 319 7.36 3.55 4.60
N ILE A 320 7.89 3.24 3.42
CA ILE A 320 9.08 2.43 3.26
C ILE A 320 10.24 3.34 2.88
N THR A 321 11.35 3.23 3.61
CA THR A 321 12.57 3.97 3.31
C THR A 321 13.69 2.99 2.99
N LYS A 322 14.38 3.21 1.86
CA LYS A 322 15.60 2.51 1.48
C LYS A 322 16.78 3.45 1.64
N LYS A 323 17.76 3.06 2.44
CA LYS A 323 18.99 3.81 2.73
C LYS A 323 20.18 2.88 2.63
N ASN A 324 21.13 3.21 1.74
CA ASN A 324 22.32 2.38 1.47
C ASN A 324 21.93 0.91 1.21
N ASP A 325 20.96 0.71 0.30
CA ASP A 325 20.35 -0.58 -0.06
C ASP A 325 19.60 -1.35 1.03
N LYS A 326 19.57 -0.86 2.27
CA LYS A 326 18.74 -1.44 3.33
C LYS A 326 17.36 -0.77 3.37
N THR A 327 16.31 -1.58 3.34
CA THR A 327 14.92 -1.12 3.37
C THR A 327 14.31 -1.32 4.77
N SER A 328 13.47 -0.38 5.21
CA SER A 328 12.74 -0.51 6.49
C SER A 328 11.37 0.19 6.48
N ILE A 329 10.47 -0.28 7.35
CA ILE A 329 9.18 0.35 7.63
C ILE A 329 9.39 1.52 8.60
N THR A 330 9.45 2.74 8.09
CA THR A 330 9.77 3.93 8.91
C THR A 330 8.56 4.57 9.56
N GLU A 331 7.38 4.47 8.96
CA GLU A 331 6.15 5.02 9.52
C GLU A 331 4.95 4.16 9.12
N VAL A 332 4.05 3.96 10.08
CA VAL A 332 2.72 3.38 9.85
C VAL A 332 1.69 4.36 10.41
N SER A 333 0.67 4.64 9.62
CA SER A 333 -0.47 5.43 10.05
C SER A 333 -1.78 4.87 9.50
N TYR A 334 -2.91 5.25 10.09
CA TYR A 334 -4.23 4.86 9.60
C TYR A 334 -5.24 6.00 9.71
N VAL A 335 -6.27 5.91 8.86
CA VAL A 335 -7.44 6.79 8.88
C VAL A 335 -8.67 5.89 9.01
N PRO A 336 -9.43 5.97 10.12
CA PRO A 336 -10.70 5.28 10.23
C PRO A 336 -11.66 5.78 9.15
N THR A 337 -12.47 4.88 8.60
CA THR A 337 -13.46 5.19 7.57
C THR A 337 -14.82 4.64 7.95
N TRP A 338 -15.87 5.34 7.56
CA TRP A 338 -17.26 4.94 7.79
C TRP A 338 -18.07 5.07 6.50
N VAL A 339 -18.84 4.05 6.16
CA VAL A 339 -19.72 4.09 4.99
C VAL A 339 -21.03 4.77 5.37
N ARG A 340 -21.19 6.04 4.99
CA ARG A 340 -22.44 6.78 5.13
C ARG A 340 -23.44 6.33 4.06
N VAL A 341 -24.67 6.03 4.48
CA VAL A 341 -25.81 5.76 3.61
C VAL A 341 -26.88 6.82 3.88
N PHE A 342 -27.27 7.56 2.85
CA PHE A 342 -28.20 8.68 2.98
C PHE A 342 -29.11 8.78 1.75
N LYS A 343 -30.15 9.63 1.83
CA LYS A 343 -31.02 9.92 0.69
C LYS A 343 -30.69 11.29 0.10
N LYS A 344 -30.54 11.35 -1.22
CA LYS A 344 -30.49 12.59 -2.00
C LYS A 344 -31.50 12.49 -3.12
N GLU A 345 -32.42 13.46 -3.20
CA GLU A 345 -33.50 13.49 -4.21
C GLU A 345 -34.30 12.17 -4.27
N GLY A 346 -34.59 11.58 -3.10
CA GLY A 346 -35.33 10.32 -2.98
C GLY A 346 -34.53 9.06 -3.33
N LYS A 347 -33.28 9.17 -3.78
CA LYS A 347 -32.40 8.04 -4.10
C LYS A 347 -31.44 7.76 -2.95
N THR A 348 -31.23 6.48 -2.63
CA THR A 348 -30.16 6.05 -1.72
C THR A 348 -28.80 6.37 -2.34
N GLN A 349 -27.87 6.85 -1.51
CA GLN A 349 -26.51 7.21 -1.87
C GLN A 349 -25.53 6.60 -0.87
N TYR A 350 -24.31 6.32 -1.33
CA TYR A 350 -23.21 5.84 -0.50
C TYR A 350 -22.02 6.81 -0.60
N ARG A 351 -21.35 7.03 0.53
CA ARG A 351 -20.07 7.74 0.64
C ARG A 351 -19.21 7.06 1.69
N ILE A 352 -17.95 6.82 1.38
CA ILE A 352 -16.95 6.46 2.38
C ILE A 352 -16.47 7.77 2.99
N LEU A 353 -16.66 7.98 4.29
CA LEU A 353 -16.20 9.17 4.99
C LEU A 353 -14.93 8.86 5.79
N PRO A 354 -13.83 9.63 5.61
CA PRO A 354 -12.71 9.62 6.55
C PRO A 354 -13.18 10.21 7.88
N VAL A 355 -13.16 9.40 8.94
CA VAL A 355 -13.87 9.68 10.19
C VAL A 355 -13.36 10.95 10.86
N GLY A 356 -12.04 11.12 10.97
CA GLY A 356 -11.40 12.28 11.62
C GLY A 356 -11.89 13.62 11.07
N LYS A 357 -11.77 13.80 9.75
CA LYS A 357 -12.31 14.95 8.99
C LYS A 357 -13.79 15.26 9.25
N PHE A 358 -14.62 14.27 9.56
CA PHE A 358 -16.07 14.42 9.67
C PHE A 358 -16.64 14.38 11.11
N LEU A 359 -15.79 14.27 12.14
CA LEU A 359 -16.21 14.18 13.56
C LEU A 359 -17.12 15.32 14.05
N ASN A 360 -17.00 16.50 13.43
CA ASN A 360 -17.74 17.72 13.79
C ASN A 360 -18.40 18.36 12.55
N CYS A 361 -18.72 17.58 11.52
CA CYS A 361 -19.29 18.09 10.29
C CYS A 361 -20.77 18.50 10.47
N GLU A 362 -21.10 19.75 10.17
CA GLU A 362 -22.46 20.30 10.30
C GLU A 362 -23.47 19.69 9.31
N GLU A 363 -23.00 19.05 8.24
CA GLU A 363 -23.86 18.38 7.24
C GLU A 363 -24.36 16.99 7.68
N LEU A 364 -23.84 16.47 8.80
CA LEU A 364 -24.27 15.20 9.37
C LEU A 364 -25.43 15.44 10.35
N SER A 365 -26.42 14.54 10.35
CA SER A 365 -27.47 14.56 11.37
C SER A 365 -26.89 14.26 12.77
N SER A 366 -27.66 14.52 13.83
CA SER A 366 -27.25 14.16 15.19
C SER A 366 -26.94 12.67 15.35
N THR A 367 -27.71 11.79 14.70
CA THR A 367 -27.49 10.33 14.73
C THR A 367 -26.28 9.91 13.91
N GLU A 368 -25.99 10.59 12.79
CA GLU A 368 -24.77 10.36 12.01
C GLU A 368 -23.52 10.83 12.77
N LEU A 369 -23.60 11.97 13.47
CA LEU A 369 -22.53 12.48 14.34
C LEU A 369 -22.27 11.57 15.53
N GLU A 370 -23.31 10.94 16.09
CA GLU A 370 -23.15 9.93 17.13
C GLU A 370 -22.43 8.71 16.56
N ARG A 371 -22.91 8.14 15.43
CA ARG A 371 -22.30 6.95 14.85
C ARG A 371 -20.85 7.18 14.43
N ILE A 372 -20.51 8.32 13.83
CA ILE A 372 -19.13 8.56 13.39
C ILE A 372 -18.15 8.68 14.58
N ARG A 373 -18.62 9.21 15.72
CA ARG A 373 -17.85 9.23 16.98
C ARG A 373 -17.68 7.83 17.58
N GLU A 374 -18.72 6.99 17.49
CA GLU A 374 -18.59 5.58 17.85
C GLU A 374 -17.55 4.88 16.97
N VAL A 375 -17.59 5.05 15.64
CA VAL A 375 -16.61 4.43 14.73
C VAL A 375 -15.19 4.88 15.06
N TRP A 376 -14.99 6.17 15.37
CA TRP A 376 -13.71 6.67 15.85
C TRP A 376 -13.22 5.90 17.06
N GLN A 377 -14.02 5.87 18.13
CA GLN A 377 -13.67 5.19 19.37
C GLN A 377 -13.44 3.68 19.16
N GLU A 378 -14.37 3.02 18.47
CA GLU A 378 -14.31 1.59 18.17
C GLU A 378 -13.03 1.21 17.41
N THR A 379 -12.56 2.09 16.52
CA THR A 379 -11.35 1.89 15.73
C THR A 379 -10.08 2.20 16.52
N THR A 380 -10.04 3.33 17.25
CA THR A 380 -8.86 3.70 18.03
C THR A 380 -8.60 2.72 19.17
N ASP A 381 -9.66 2.20 19.79
CA ASP A 381 -9.56 1.26 20.90
C ASP A 381 -9.01 -0.11 20.45
N ILE A 382 -9.28 -0.53 19.21
CA ILE A 382 -8.85 -1.84 18.70
C ILE A 382 -7.48 -1.82 18.01
N VAL A 383 -7.14 -0.74 17.31
CA VAL A 383 -5.85 -0.63 16.60
C VAL A 383 -4.71 -0.33 17.58
N GLY A 384 -4.99 0.37 18.69
CA GLY A 384 -3.97 0.76 19.67
C GLY A 384 -3.06 1.90 19.19
N SER A 385 -2.08 2.27 20.03
CA SER A 385 -1.18 3.42 19.82
C SER A 385 0.30 3.09 19.63
N ASP A 386 0.68 1.81 19.73
CA ASP A 386 2.10 1.42 19.80
C ASP A 386 2.75 1.40 18.41
N GLY A 387 3.37 2.52 18.06
CA GLY A 387 4.13 2.68 16.82
C GLY A 387 3.28 2.88 15.55
N ILE A 388 1.96 3.03 15.72
CA ILE A 388 0.99 3.26 14.65
C ILE A 388 0.25 4.57 14.93
N LYS A 389 0.32 5.53 14.00
CA LYS A 389 -0.28 6.87 14.19
C LYS A 389 -1.67 6.95 13.57
N ILE A 390 -2.62 7.55 14.28
CA ILE A 390 -3.87 7.98 13.65
C ILE A 390 -3.63 9.28 12.87
N LYS A 391 -4.27 9.42 11.71
CA LYS A 391 -4.33 10.65 10.92
C LYS A 391 -5.78 11.12 10.80
N ASP A 392 -5.98 12.42 10.96
CA ASP A 392 -7.27 13.10 10.85
C ASP A 392 -7.65 13.44 9.40
#